data_AF-A0A4P2QZ45-F1
#
_entry.id   AF-A0A4P2QZ45-F1
#
_cell.length_a   1.000
_cell.length_b   1.000
_cell.length_c   1.000
_cell.angle_alpha   90.00
_cell.angle_beta   90.00
_cell.angle_gamma   90.00
#
_symmetry.space_group_name_H-M   'P 1'
#
loop_
_entity.id
_entity.type
_entity.pdbx_description
1 polymer ?
#
loop_
_entity_poly.entity_id
_entity_poly.type
_entity_poly.pdbx_seq_one_letter_code
_entity_poly.pdbx_strand_id
1 'polypeptide(L)'
;MLNPVRERDAHHVEIDRQRLVEYRDPSEFDRIAFAMRALDRLRPKRMTVAVYPAIAALRVERGSNLQRGEGGSWAIVGIPPHASREHIAYALAELAGVESVPYAVQSLLAADRNAEA
;
A
#
# COMPACT_ATOMS: atom_id res chain seq x y z
N MET A 1 9.06 33.78 -29.92
CA MET A 1 7.87 33.11 -29.34
C MET A 1 8.39 31.84 -28.68
N LEU A 2 8.51 31.85 -27.34
CA LEU A 2 9.12 30.80 -26.53
C LEU A 2 8.12 29.67 -26.29
N ASN A 3 8.54 28.43 -26.51
CA ASN A 3 7.86 27.26 -25.97
C ASN A 3 8.90 26.51 -25.12
N PRO A 4 8.97 26.74 -23.79
CA PRO A 4 9.81 25.93 -22.95
C PRO A 4 9.12 24.57 -22.76
N VAL A 5 9.72 23.54 -23.35
CA VAL A 5 9.44 22.14 -23.05
C VAL A 5 9.62 21.99 -21.54
N ARG A 6 8.51 21.80 -20.82
CA ARG A 6 8.51 21.49 -19.39
C ARG A 6 9.37 20.25 -19.17
N GLU A 7 10.52 20.48 -18.57
CA GLU A 7 11.36 19.50 -17.93
C GLU A 7 10.47 18.62 -17.04
N ARG A 8 10.30 17.37 -17.45
CA ARG A 8 9.60 16.36 -16.65
C ARG A 8 10.57 15.99 -15.54
N ASP A 9 10.30 16.45 -14.32
CA ASP A 9 10.97 15.97 -13.13
C ASP A 9 10.86 14.44 -13.06
N ALA A 10 11.92 13.79 -13.51
CA ALA A 10 12.09 12.35 -13.54
C ALA A 10 12.60 11.88 -12.18
N HIS A 11 11.78 12.03 -11.14
CA HIS A 11 12.01 11.30 -9.89
C HIS A 11 11.47 9.89 -10.03
N HIS A 12 12.11 9.09 -10.89
CA HIS A 12 11.94 7.64 -10.91
C HIS A 12 12.82 7.06 -9.80
N VAL A 13 12.26 6.90 -8.60
CA VAL A 13 12.93 6.13 -7.54
C VAL A 13 12.65 4.67 -7.83
N GLU A 14 13.59 4.02 -8.53
CA GLU A 14 13.64 2.57 -8.66
C GLU A 14 13.95 1.99 -7.28
N ILE A 15 12.91 1.53 -6.58
CA ILE A 15 13.06 0.83 -5.30
C ILE A 15 13.59 -0.58 -5.61
N ASP A 16 14.78 -0.82 -5.04
CA ASP A 16 15.64 -1.99 -5.17
C ASP A 16 14.93 -3.34 -5.38
N ARG A 17 15.25 -3.96 -6.53
CA ARG A 17 14.82 -5.30 -6.93
C ARG A 17 15.63 -6.35 -6.19
N GLN A 18 15.41 -6.60 -4.90
CA GLN A 18 15.98 -7.81 -4.27
C GLN A 18 15.35 -8.22 -2.93
N ARG A 19 14.09 -8.66 -2.96
CA ARG A 19 13.60 -9.67 -2.01
C ARG A 19 12.52 -10.54 -2.61
N LEU A 20 12.92 -11.36 -3.58
CA LEU A 20 12.14 -12.48 -4.10
C LEU A 20 12.14 -13.60 -3.04
N VAL A 21 11.40 -13.41 -1.95
CA VAL A 21 10.97 -14.52 -1.11
C VAL A 21 9.49 -14.70 -1.45
N GLU A 22 9.22 -15.65 -2.36
CA GLU A 22 7.85 -16.11 -2.64
C GLU A 22 7.28 -16.77 -1.39
N TYR A 23 6.82 -15.95 -0.44
CA TYR A 23 6.05 -16.43 0.69
C TYR A 23 4.64 -16.75 0.18
N ARG A 24 4.38 -18.02 -0.12
CA ARG A 24 3.05 -18.53 -0.48
C ARG A 24 2.26 -18.78 0.79
N ASP A 25 1.33 -17.89 1.11
CA ASP A 25 0.32 -18.14 2.15
C ASP A 25 -0.86 -18.91 1.52
N PRO A 26 -1.12 -20.18 1.91
CA PRO A 26 -2.21 -20.98 1.38
C PRO A 26 -3.58 -20.61 1.95
N SER A 27 -3.70 -19.58 2.80
CA SER A 27 -4.98 -19.20 3.40
C SER A 27 -6.00 -18.65 2.39
N GLU A 28 -7.23 -19.14 2.51
CA GLU A 28 -8.40 -18.86 1.64
C GLU A 28 -9.09 -17.51 1.95
N PHE A 29 -8.36 -16.50 2.40
CA PHE A 29 -8.98 -15.22 2.77
C PHE A 29 -9.03 -14.23 1.60
N ASP A 30 -10.04 -13.36 1.63
CA ASP A 30 -10.14 -12.25 0.69
C ASP A 30 -9.13 -11.16 1.03
N ARG A 31 -8.05 -11.13 0.25
CA ARG A 31 -6.92 -10.20 0.39
C ARG A 31 -7.30 -8.76 0.11
N ILE A 32 -8.22 -8.52 -0.83
CA ILE A 32 -8.67 -7.16 -1.17
C ILE A 32 -9.58 -6.65 -0.05
N ALA A 33 -10.53 -7.48 0.41
CA ALA A 33 -11.39 -7.12 1.52
C ALA A 33 -10.58 -6.86 2.81
N PHE A 34 -9.58 -7.69 3.10
CA PHE A 34 -8.65 -7.46 4.22
C PHE A 34 -7.93 -6.11 4.08
N ALA A 35 -7.36 -5.82 2.91
CA ALA A 35 -6.67 -4.56 2.67
C ALA A 35 -7.57 -3.33 2.82
N MET A 36 -8.81 -3.40 2.31
CA MET A 36 -9.79 -2.32 2.45
C MET A 36 -10.15 -2.08 3.93
N ARG A 37 -10.43 -3.15 4.71
CA ARG A 37 -10.68 -3.03 6.16
C ARG A 37 -9.48 -2.46 6.90
N ALA A 38 -8.26 -2.86 6.52
CA ALA A 38 -7.04 -2.35 7.12
C ALA A 38 -6.87 -0.85 6.85
N LEU A 39 -7.12 -0.38 5.63
CA LEU A 39 -7.09 1.04 5.27
C LEU A 39 -8.14 1.85 6.04
N ASP A 40 -9.36 1.33 6.19
CA ASP A 40 -10.42 1.97 6.98
C ASP A 40 -10.02 2.17 8.45
N ARG A 41 -9.19 1.26 8.97
CA ARG A 41 -8.70 1.31 10.36
C ARG A 41 -7.46 2.19 10.51
N LEU A 42 -6.52 2.13 9.57
CA LEU A 42 -5.31 2.95 9.56
C LEU A 42 -5.61 4.43 9.29
N ARG A 43 -6.66 4.72 8.51
CA ARG A 43 -7.09 6.07 8.11
C ARG A 43 -5.93 6.96 7.65
N PRO A 44 -5.26 6.64 6.51
CA PRO A 44 -4.16 7.44 5.99
C PRO A 44 -4.59 8.91 5.82
N LYS A 45 -4.04 9.81 6.64
CA LYS A 45 -4.41 11.22 6.59
C LYS A 45 -3.85 11.82 5.31
N ARG A 46 -4.68 12.57 4.57
CA ARG A 46 -4.27 13.37 3.40
C ARG A 46 -3.78 12.57 2.18
N MET A 47 -4.06 11.27 2.12
CA MET A 47 -3.69 10.40 1.00
C MET A 47 -4.85 9.54 0.54
N THR A 48 -5.06 9.46 -0.78
CA THR A 48 -6.01 8.51 -1.38
C THR A 48 -5.29 7.22 -1.74
N VAL A 49 -5.80 6.07 -1.30
CA VAL A 49 -5.20 4.76 -1.60
C VAL A 49 -6.16 3.95 -2.47
N ALA A 50 -5.69 3.49 -3.62
CA ALA A 50 -6.38 2.52 -4.46
C ALA A 50 -5.75 1.13 -4.29
N VAL A 51 -6.57 0.09 -4.23
CA VAL A 51 -6.12 -1.30 -4.09
C VAL A 51 -6.63 -2.11 -5.28
N TYR A 52 -5.77 -2.94 -5.87
CA TYR A 52 -6.13 -3.81 -6.98
C TYR A 52 -5.44 -5.19 -6.89
N PRO A 53 -6.02 -6.25 -7.49
CA PRO A 53 -5.35 -7.54 -7.60
C PRO A 53 -4.12 -7.46 -8.50
N ALA A 54 -2.96 -7.88 -8.00
CA ALA A 54 -1.72 -7.99 -8.78
C ALA A 54 -1.44 -9.45 -9.18
N ILE A 55 -0.60 -9.62 -10.20
CA ILE A 55 -0.30 -10.96 -10.74
C ILE A 55 0.78 -11.68 -9.92
N ALA A 56 1.85 -10.97 -9.53
CA ALA A 56 3.09 -11.65 -9.11
C ALA A 56 3.72 -11.15 -7.81
N ALA A 57 3.57 -9.87 -7.45
CA ALA A 57 4.22 -9.34 -6.26
C ALA A 57 3.39 -8.21 -5.64
N LEU A 58 3.61 -7.98 -4.34
CA LEU A 58 3.06 -6.82 -3.64
C LEU A 58 3.78 -5.58 -4.17
N ARG A 59 3.01 -4.62 -4.69
CA ARG A 59 3.56 -3.37 -5.25
C ARG A 59 2.89 -2.18 -4.60
N VAL A 60 3.69 -1.19 -4.24
CA VAL A 60 3.20 0.08 -3.70
C VAL A 60 3.81 1.19 -4.55
N GLU A 61 2.96 1.91 -5.26
CA GLU A 61 3.34 3.10 -6.01
C GLU A 61 2.72 4.31 -5.32
N ARG A 62 3.48 5.40 -5.19
CA ARG A 62 3.04 6.62 -4.51
C ARG A 62 3.33 7.83 -5.39
N GLY A 63 2.47 8.82 -5.32
CA GLY A 63 2.68 10.09 -6.00
C GLY A 63 2.03 11.24 -5.25
N SER A 64 2.44 12.45 -5.60
CA SER A 64 1.85 13.68 -5.06
C SER A 64 1.56 14.64 -6.21
N ASN A 65 0.37 15.25 -6.17
CA ASN A 65 0.04 16.35 -7.05
C ASN A 65 0.41 17.67 -6.37
N LEU A 66 1.55 18.24 -6.76
CA LEU A 66 2.05 19.51 -6.24
C LEU A 66 1.07 20.68 -6.48
N GLN A 67 0.19 20.59 -7.48
CA GLN A 67 -0.79 21.63 -7.78
C GLN A 67 -2.03 21.60 -6.86
N ARG A 68 -2.27 20.48 -6.16
CA ARG A 68 -3.45 20.30 -5.28
C ARG A 68 -3.12 20.49 -3.78
N GLY A 69 -1.87 20.87 -3.46
CA GLY A 69 -1.41 21.02 -2.07
C GLY A 69 -1.44 19.71 -1.27
N GLU A 70 -1.61 19.80 0.05
CA GLU A 70 -1.56 18.65 0.98
C GLU A 70 -2.56 17.53 0.66
N GLY A 71 -3.67 17.81 -0.06
CA GLY A 71 -4.67 16.82 -0.47
C GLY A 71 -4.38 16.14 -1.82
N GLY A 72 -3.20 16.35 -2.39
CA GLY A 72 -2.81 15.81 -3.69
C GLY A 72 -2.10 14.46 -3.65
N SER A 73 -1.86 13.87 -2.48
CA SER A 73 -1.11 12.62 -2.36
C SER A 73 -1.99 11.39 -2.62
N TRP A 74 -1.43 10.44 -3.35
CA TRP A 74 -2.09 9.20 -3.70
C TRP A 74 -1.13 8.02 -3.66
N ALA A 75 -1.69 6.83 -3.50
CA ALA A 75 -0.96 5.59 -3.63
C ALA A 75 -1.82 4.51 -4.30
N ILE A 76 -1.16 3.60 -5.01
CA ILE A 76 -1.77 2.42 -5.62
C ILE A 76 -1.06 1.18 -5.06
N VAL A 77 -1.84 0.24 -4.54
CA VAL A 77 -1.35 -1.00 -3.94
C VAL A 77 -1.85 -2.19 -4.76
N GLY A 78 -0.92 -2.91 -5.37
CA GLY A 78 -1.20 -4.16 -6.08
C GLY A 78 -0.96 -5.35 -5.15
N ILE A 79 -1.99 -6.17 -4.90
CA ILE A 79 -1.91 -7.30 -3.96
C ILE A 79 -1.94 -8.63 -4.72
N PRO A 80 -0.88 -9.45 -4.66
CA PRO A 80 -0.83 -10.72 -5.37
C PRO A 80 -1.62 -11.80 -4.63
N PRO A 81 -2.07 -12.86 -5.33
CA PRO A 81 -2.93 -13.90 -4.76
C PRO A 81 -2.27 -14.73 -3.66
N HIS A 82 -0.94 -14.64 -3.50
CA HIS A 82 -0.19 -15.40 -2.50
C HIS A 82 0.29 -14.54 -1.32
N ALA A 83 0.01 -13.23 -1.32
CA ALA A 83 0.41 -12.36 -0.20
C ALA A 83 -0.29 -12.78 1.10
N SER A 84 0.48 -12.86 2.19
CA SER A 84 -0.05 -13.11 3.53
C SER A 84 -0.71 -11.86 4.12
N ARG A 85 -1.51 -12.05 5.17
CA ARG A 85 -2.10 -10.94 5.95
C ARG A 85 -1.03 -10.04 6.54
N GLU A 86 0.03 -10.63 7.09
CA GLU A 86 1.16 -9.90 7.69
C GLU A 86 1.84 -9.02 6.65
N HIS A 87 2.09 -9.56 5.46
CA HIS A 87 2.77 -8.83 4.39
C HIS A 87 1.92 -7.65 3.90
N ILE A 88 0.61 -7.86 3.71
CA ILE A 88 -0.32 -6.78 3.36
C ILE A 88 -0.41 -5.74 4.48
N ALA A 89 -0.59 -6.17 5.73
CA ALA A 89 -0.71 -5.27 6.89
C ALA A 89 0.53 -4.40 7.07
N TYR A 90 1.72 -4.97 6.93
CA TYR A 90 2.98 -4.24 7.05
C TYR A 90 3.09 -3.15 5.98
N ALA A 91 2.88 -3.51 4.71
CA ALA A 91 2.95 -2.55 3.62
C ALA A 91 1.93 -1.40 3.76
N LEU A 92 0.70 -1.71 4.21
CA LEU A 92 -0.33 -0.69 4.44
C LEU A 92 -0.02 0.19 5.65
N ALA A 93 0.53 -0.36 6.72
CA ALA A 93 0.94 0.42 7.90
C ALA A 93 2.10 1.38 7.56
N GLU A 94 3.12 0.90 6.83
CA GLU A 94 4.19 1.76 6.31
C GLU A 94 3.67 2.81 5.31
N LEU A 95 2.68 2.45 4.50
CA LEU A 95 2.03 3.38 3.58
C LEU A 95 1.27 4.48 4.32
N ALA A 96 0.51 4.12 5.35
CA ALA A 96 -0.26 5.05 6.15
C ALA A 96 0.62 6.00 7.00
N GLY A 97 1.92 5.73 7.14
CA GLY A 97 2.85 6.55 7.91
C GLY A 97 2.51 6.54 9.41
N VAL A 98 2.01 5.42 9.93
CA VAL A 98 1.69 5.29 11.36
C VAL A 98 2.96 5.35 12.20
N GLU A 99 2.84 5.91 13.40
CA GLU A 99 3.96 6.12 14.32
C GLU A 99 4.64 4.81 14.76
N SER A 100 3.86 3.74 14.93
CA SER A 100 4.36 2.40 15.27
C SER A 100 3.79 1.35 14.34
N VAL A 101 4.56 1.01 13.31
CA VAL A 101 4.22 -0.05 12.34
C VAL A 101 3.99 -1.41 13.02
N PRO A 102 4.85 -1.89 13.95
CA PRO A 102 4.64 -3.20 14.58
C PRO A 102 3.33 -3.30 15.36
N TYR A 103 2.95 -2.25 16.09
CA TYR A 103 1.69 -2.22 16.84
C TYR A 103 0.48 -2.17 15.90
N ALA A 104 0.56 -1.38 14.85
CA ALA A 104 -0.49 -1.30 13.83
C ALA A 104 -0.72 -2.66 13.16
N VAL A 105 0.36 -3.35 12.77
CA VAL A 105 0.28 -4.69 12.19
C VAL A 105 -0.39 -5.68 13.15
N GLN A 106 0.06 -5.76 14.40
CA GLN A 106 -0.56 -6.67 15.38
C GLN A 106 -2.05 -6.36 15.60
N SER A 107 -2.41 -5.08 15.64
CA SER A 107 -3.79 -4.63 15.81
C SER A 107 -4.67 -5.01 14.62
N LEU A 108 -4.15 -4.89 13.39
CA LEU A 108 -4.85 -5.28 12.16
C LEU A 108 -5.06 -6.80 12.10
N LEU A 109 -4.04 -7.59 12.43
CA LEU A 109 -4.13 -9.05 12.45
C LEU A 109 -5.09 -9.55 13.54
N ALA A 110 -5.08 -8.90 14.72
CA ALA A 110 -6.02 -9.22 15.78
C ALA A 110 -7.47 -8.86 15.41
N ALA A 111 -7.68 -7.70 14.77
CA ALA A 111 -9.00 -7.28 14.33
C ALA A 111 -9.59 -8.20 13.25
N ASP A 112 -8.76 -8.69 12.34
CA ASP A 112 -9.20 -9.60 11.28
C ASP A 112 -9.62 -10.97 11.83
N ARG A 113 -8.84 -11.53 12.78
CA ARG A 113 -9.24 -12.77 13.48
C ARG A 113 -10.59 -12.64 14.18
N ASN A 114 -10.90 -11.48 14.73
CA ASN A 114 -12.18 -11.22 15.38
C ASN A 114 -13.34 -11.03 14.39
N ALA A 115 -13.05 -10.73 13.11
CA ALA A 115 -14.07 -10.59 12.07
C ALA A 115 -14.42 -11.93 11.40
N GLU A 116 -13.56 -12.95 11.56
CA GLU A 116 -13.76 -14.31 11.02
C GLU A 116 -14.34 -15.31 12.05
N ALA A 117 -14.38 -14.93 13.34
CA ALA A 117 -14.95 -15.72 14.43
C ALA A 117 -16.45 -15.44 14.61
#